data_AF-A0A7X8TTJ3-F1
#
_entry.id   AF-A0A7X8TTJ3-F1
#
_cell.length_a   1.000
_cell.length_b   1.000
_cell.length_c   1.000
_cell.angle_alpha   90.00
_cell.angle_beta   90.00
_cell.angle_gamma   90.00
#
_symmetry.space_group_name_H-M   'P 1'
#
loop_
_entity.id
_entity.type
_entity.pdbx_description
1 polymer ?
#
loop_
_entity_poly.entity_id
_entity_poly.type
_entity_poly.pdbx_seq_one_letter_code
_entity_poly.pdbx_strand_id
1 'polypeptide(L)'
;MSVTQIAIGRLLRDADALCHRRNMNTAVELGKCDFEPIDHGVEFYKAHYLLDSQHSEYSESVARVIYHPSDHLWWLYIPGKVATGSDEPMWYAYPYLPNSAELSCLLEEIERDPRAYFW
;
A
#
# COMPACT_ATOMS: atom_id res chain seq x y z
N MET A 1 4.39 -20.23 16.85
CA MET A 1 4.15 -18.94 16.20
C MET A 1 5.43 -18.50 15.53
N SER A 2 5.41 -18.37 14.20
CA SER A 2 6.60 -17.98 13.42
C SER A 2 6.83 -16.47 13.54
N VAL A 3 8.09 -16.02 13.60
CA VAL A 3 8.47 -14.59 13.66
C VAL A 3 7.80 -13.78 12.53
N THR A 4 7.61 -14.41 11.37
CA THR A 4 6.89 -13.84 10.22
C THR A 4 5.42 -13.50 10.53
N GLN A 5 4.69 -14.33 11.28
CA GLN A 5 3.28 -14.05 11.61
C GLN A 5 3.12 -12.82 12.51
N ILE A 6 4.06 -12.61 13.44
CA ILE A 6 4.07 -11.45 14.32
C ILE A 6 4.37 -10.17 13.52
N ALA A 7 5.34 -10.25 12.59
CA ALA A 7 5.70 -9.13 11.72
C ALA A 7 4.52 -8.71 10.82
N ILE A 8 3.84 -9.67 10.19
CA ILE A 8 2.65 -9.40 9.38
C ILE A 8 1.49 -8.86 10.20
N GLY A 9 1.24 -9.39 11.41
CA GLY A 9 0.19 -8.87 12.27
C GLY A 9 0.40 -7.39 12.65
N ARG A 10 1.66 -6.98 12.87
CA ARG A 10 2.00 -5.56 13.09
C ARG A 10 1.74 -4.73 11.84
N LEU A 11 2.15 -5.23 10.67
CA LEU A 11 1.91 -4.57 9.39
C LEU A 11 0.43 -4.28 9.16
N LEU A 12 -0.45 -5.27 9.34
CA LEU A 12 -1.88 -5.09 9.08
C LEU A 12 -2.51 -4.04 10.01
N ARG A 13 -2.12 -4.04 11.27
CA ARG A 13 -2.60 -3.05 12.24
C ARG A 13 -2.11 -1.64 11.89
N ASP A 14 -0.85 -1.52 11.50
CA ASP A 14 -0.26 -0.22 11.19
C ASP A 14 -0.78 0.31 9.84
N ALA A 15 -1.07 -0.58 8.88
CA ALA A 15 -1.76 -0.27 7.62
C ALA A 15 -3.20 0.23 7.86
N ASP A 16 -3.97 -0.44 8.71
CA ASP A 16 -5.32 0.01 9.09
C ASP A 16 -5.31 1.42 9.71
N ALA A 17 -4.36 1.68 10.61
CA ALA A 17 -4.16 2.99 11.22
C ALA A 17 -3.76 4.07 10.20
N LEU A 18 -2.98 3.73 9.17
CA LEU A 18 -2.64 4.63 8.07
C LEU A 18 -3.89 4.97 7.24
N CYS A 19 -4.64 3.95 6.81
CA CYS A 19 -5.86 4.12 6.03
C CYS A 19 -6.87 5.00 6.79
N HIS A 20 -7.09 4.73 8.08
CA HIS A 20 -7.96 5.56 8.93
C HIS A 20 -7.52 7.01 8.99
N ARG A 21 -6.24 7.29 9.28
CA ARG A 21 -5.71 8.66 9.38
C ARG A 21 -5.85 9.43 8.08
N ARG A 22 -5.55 8.79 6.95
CA ARG A 22 -5.67 9.41 5.63
C ARG A 22 -7.14 9.64 5.25
N ASN A 23 -8.01 8.67 5.53
CA ASN A 23 -9.43 8.74 5.15
C ASN A 23 -10.23 9.76 5.97
N MET A 24 -9.80 10.08 7.20
CA MET A 24 -10.47 11.11 8.02
C MET A 24 -10.34 12.52 7.42
N ASN A 25 -9.22 12.84 6.79
CA ASN A 25 -8.94 14.19 6.28
C ASN A 25 -9.07 14.31 4.75
N THR A 26 -9.32 13.20 4.04
CA THR A 26 -9.42 13.18 2.58
C THR A 26 -10.88 13.15 2.15
N ALA A 27 -11.30 14.08 1.29
CA ALA A 27 -12.64 14.06 0.71
C ALA A 27 -12.84 12.79 -0.13
N VAL A 28 -14.07 12.27 -0.18
CA VAL A 28 -14.41 11.04 -0.94
C VAL A 28 -14.01 11.18 -2.42
N GLU A 29 -14.18 12.36 -3.01
CA GLU A 29 -13.80 12.63 -4.41
C GLU A 29 -12.30 12.51 -4.70
N LEU A 30 -11.44 12.67 -3.68
CA LEU A 30 -9.99 12.56 -3.82
C LEU A 30 -9.51 11.09 -3.74
N GLY A 31 -10.43 10.15 -3.54
CA GLY A 31 -10.15 8.73 -3.33
C GLY A 31 -9.81 8.41 -1.88
N LYS A 32 -10.30 7.27 -1.40
CA LYS A 32 -9.98 6.74 -0.08
C LYS A 32 -8.83 5.74 -0.18
N CYS A 33 -8.00 5.72 0.84
CA CYS A 33 -6.95 4.74 1.04
C CYS A 33 -7.56 3.48 1.64
N ASP A 34 -7.25 2.34 1.07
CA ASP A 34 -7.69 1.05 1.60
C ASP A 34 -6.60 0.00 1.30
N PHE A 35 -6.67 -1.17 1.95
CA PHE A 35 -5.59 -2.15 1.93
C PHE A 35 -6.07 -3.60 1.93
N GLU A 36 -5.32 -4.49 1.27
CA GLU A 36 -5.60 -5.91 1.20
C GLU A 36 -4.36 -6.72 1.63
N PRO A 37 -4.50 -7.67 2.57
CA PRO A 37 -3.41 -8.56 2.95
C PRO A 37 -3.04 -9.47 1.78
N ILE A 38 -1.74 -9.58 1.51
CA ILE A 38 -1.18 -10.50 0.51
C ILE A 38 -0.17 -11.44 1.15
N ASP A 39 0.33 -12.42 0.38
CA ASP A 39 1.37 -13.32 0.86
C ASP A 39 2.60 -12.53 1.33
N HIS A 40 2.88 -12.64 2.63
CA HIS A 40 3.98 -11.96 3.30
C HIS A 40 3.92 -10.43 3.24
N GLY A 41 2.76 -9.82 3.02
CA GLY A 41 2.69 -8.37 2.89
C GLY A 41 1.29 -7.76 2.90
N VAL A 42 1.21 -6.52 2.42
CA VAL A 42 -0.02 -5.78 2.21
C VAL A 42 0.07 -5.00 0.90
N GLU A 43 -1.04 -4.91 0.19
CA GLU A 43 -1.20 -4.03 -0.94
C GLU A 43 -2.15 -2.89 -0.58
N PHE A 44 -1.76 -1.66 -0.89
CA PHE A 44 -2.58 -0.47 -0.74
C PHE A 44 -3.19 -0.10 -2.07
N TYR A 45 -4.44 0.35 -2.00
CA TYR A 45 -5.19 0.84 -3.13
C TYR A 45 -5.89 2.15 -2.81
N LYS A 46 -6.11 2.91 -3.88
CA LYS A 46 -6.90 4.13 -3.89
C LYS A 46 -8.27 3.80 -4.47
N ALA A 47 -9.28 3.77 -3.59
CA ALA A 47 -10.66 3.51 -3.95
C ALA A 47 -11.39 4.82 -4.29
N HIS A 48 -11.92 4.91 -5.52
CA HIS A 48 -12.72 6.03 -5.97
C HIS A 48 -14.21 5.71 -5.79
N TYR A 49 -14.96 6.65 -5.23
CA TYR A 49 -16.40 6.50 -5.02
C TYR A 49 -17.14 7.61 -5.77
N LEU A 50 -18.25 7.26 -6.42
CA LEU A 50 -19.21 8.23 -6.90
C LEU A 50 -19.97 8.83 -5.72
N LEU A 51 -20.37 10.10 -5.87
CA LEU A 51 -20.94 10.94 -4.81
C LEU A 51 -22.16 10.34 -4.09
N ASP A 52 -22.87 9.43 -4.76
CA ASP A 52 -24.12 8.79 -4.32
C ASP A 52 -24.01 7.27 -4.15
N SER A 53 -22.83 6.67 -4.36
CA SER A 53 -22.65 5.22 -4.34
C SER A 53 -22.08 4.71 -3.01
N GLN A 54 -22.65 3.63 -2.49
CA GLN A 54 -22.10 2.88 -1.35
C GLN A 54 -20.92 1.97 -1.75
N HIS A 55 -20.68 1.80 -3.05
CA HIS A 55 -19.62 0.96 -3.60
C HIS A 55 -18.61 1.79 -4.36
N SER A 56 -17.33 1.42 -4.28
CA SER A 56 -16.27 2.03 -5.10
C SER A 56 -16.54 1.76 -6.58
N GLU A 57 -16.36 2.77 -7.41
CA GLU A 57 -16.51 2.67 -8.86
C GLU A 57 -15.34 1.90 -9.47
N TYR A 58 -14.12 2.17 -8.97
CA TYR A 58 -12.91 1.40 -9.25
C TYR A 58 -11.86 1.65 -8.17
N SER A 59 -10.93 0.72 -8.03
CA SER A 59 -9.76 0.82 -7.15
C SER A 59 -8.48 0.74 -7.98
N GLU A 60 -7.52 1.61 -7.68
CA GLU A 60 -6.20 1.59 -8.29
C GLU A 60 -5.19 1.11 -7.24
N SER A 61 -4.43 0.06 -7.54
CA SER A 61 -3.27 -0.30 -6.74
C SER A 61 -2.28 0.86 -6.71
N VAL A 62 -1.72 1.19 -5.56
CA VAL A 62 -0.79 2.32 -5.40
C VAL A 62 0.55 1.92 -4.79
N ALA A 63 0.54 0.98 -3.85
CA ALA A 63 1.75 0.54 -3.18
C ALA A 63 1.63 -0.91 -2.73
N ARG A 64 2.74 -1.63 -2.69
CA ARG A 64 2.79 -2.98 -2.11
C ARG A 64 3.97 -3.09 -1.17
N VAL A 65 3.72 -3.48 0.07
CA VAL A 65 4.74 -3.68 1.10
C VAL A 65 4.88 -5.17 1.38
N ILE A 66 6.06 -5.73 1.14
CA ILE A 66 6.32 -7.18 1.29
C ILE A 66 7.48 -7.38 2.27
N TYR A 67 7.29 -8.31 3.21
CA TYR A 67 8.36 -8.77 4.07
C TYR A 67 9.21 -9.83 3.36
N HIS A 68 10.50 -9.57 3.22
CA HIS A 68 11.45 -10.55 2.72
C HIS A 68 12.15 -11.23 3.90
N PRO A 69 11.81 -12.50 4.23
CA PRO A 69 12.35 -13.18 5.39
C PRO A 69 13.83 -13.53 5.28
N SER A 70 14.37 -13.62 4.05
CA SER A 70 15.78 -13.92 3.80
C SER A 70 16.70 -12.79 4.28
N ASP A 71 16.30 -11.55 4.07
CA ASP A 71 17.09 -10.37 4.41
C ASP A 71 16.58 -9.65 5.67
N HIS A 72 15.43 -10.10 6.20
CA HIS A 72 14.71 -9.45 7.31
C HIS A 72 14.33 -7.99 7.02
N LEU A 73 14.09 -7.66 5.75
CA LEU A 73 13.75 -6.32 5.30
C LEU A 73 12.33 -6.26 4.74
N TRP A 74 11.68 -5.11 4.94
CA TRP A 74 10.47 -4.76 4.24
C TRP A 74 10.82 -4.10 2.92
N TRP A 75 10.12 -4.45 1.87
CA TRP A 75 10.28 -3.88 0.54
C TRP A 75 9.02 -3.17 0.11
N LEU A 76 9.19 -2.00 -0.50
CA LEU A 76 8.13 -1.17 -1.02
C LEU A 76 8.17 -1.19 -2.54
N TYR A 77 7.04 -1.55 -3.14
CA TYR A 77 6.85 -1.58 -4.58
C TYR A 77 5.75 -0.63 -5.01
N ILE A 78 5.92 -0.08 -6.20
CA ILE A 78 4.94 0.73 -6.92
C ILE A 78 4.47 -0.01 -8.18
N PRO A 79 3.21 0.11 -8.57
CA PRO A 79 2.73 -0.41 -9.83
C PRO A 79 3.28 0.46 -10.96
N GLY A 80 3.84 -0.17 -11.97
CA GLY A 80 4.13 0.47 -13.24
C GLY A 80 3.00 0.27 -14.25
N LYS A 81 3.23 0.76 -15.47
CA LYS A 81 2.23 0.66 -16.53
C LYS A 81 1.90 -0.81 -16.81
N VAL A 82 0.61 -1.11 -16.88
CA VAL A 82 0.11 -2.42 -17.33
C VAL A 82 0.71 -2.70 -18.71
N ALA A 83 1.47 -3.79 -18.80
CA ALA A 83 2.09 -4.18 -20.07
C ALA A 83 0.97 -4.58 -21.05
N THR A 84 1.12 -4.24 -22.32
CA THR A 84 0.12 -4.52 -23.35
C THR A 84 -0.07 -6.05 -23.45
N GLY A 85 -1.18 -6.57 -22.93
CA GLY A 85 -1.51 -8.00 -22.93
C GLY A 85 -1.46 -8.73 -21.57
N SER A 86 -1.23 -8.04 -20.46
CA SER A 86 -1.40 -8.59 -19.10
C SER A 86 -2.47 -7.83 -18.32
N ASP A 87 -3.29 -8.55 -17.54
CA ASP A 87 -4.29 -7.92 -16.65
C ASP A 87 -3.67 -7.40 -15.33
N GLU A 88 -2.42 -7.77 -15.02
CA GLU A 88 -1.74 -7.34 -13.79
C GLU A 88 -0.69 -6.24 -14.05
N PRO A 89 -0.57 -5.24 -13.15
CA PRO A 89 0.47 -4.24 -13.22
C PRO A 89 1.84 -4.85 -12.91
N MET A 90 2.86 -4.41 -13.64
CA MET A 90 4.24 -4.80 -13.33
C MET A 90 4.73 -4.02 -12.10
N TRP A 91 5.23 -4.71 -11.07
CA TRP A 91 5.66 -4.08 -9.83
C TRP A 91 7.15 -3.72 -9.85
N TYR A 92 7.47 -2.50 -9.44
CA TYR A 92 8.84 -1.99 -9.38
C TYR A 92 9.17 -1.53 -7.98
N ALA A 93 10.41 -1.76 -7.52
CA ALA A 93 10.84 -1.26 -6.22
C ALA A 93 10.80 0.28 -6.21
N TYR A 94 10.30 0.86 -5.13
CA TYR A 94 10.19 2.31 -5.00
C TYR A 94 11.60 2.96 -5.01
N PRO A 95 11.89 3.90 -5.92
CA PRO A 95 13.27 4.32 -6.18
C PRO A 95 13.94 5.11 -5.05
N TYR A 96 13.17 5.74 -4.16
CA TYR A 96 13.72 6.57 -3.07
C TYR A 96 13.88 5.82 -1.75
N LEU A 97 12.99 4.87 -1.48
CA LEU A 97 13.01 4.02 -0.30
C LEU A 97 12.52 2.61 -0.67
N PRO A 98 13.34 1.84 -1.42
CA PRO A 98 12.92 0.54 -1.95
C PRO A 98 12.73 -0.50 -0.85
N ASN A 99 13.47 -0.37 0.25
CA ASN A 99 13.38 -1.25 1.40
C ASN A 99 13.80 -0.54 2.69
N SER A 100 13.40 -1.12 3.82
CA SER A 100 13.75 -0.68 5.16
C SER A 100 13.64 -1.84 6.15
N ALA A 101 14.48 -1.85 7.18
CA ALA A 101 14.30 -2.74 8.33
C ALA A 101 13.13 -2.28 9.21
N GLU A 102 12.93 -0.96 9.28
CA GLU A 102 11.86 -0.34 10.04
C GLU A 102 10.63 -0.11 9.16
N LEU A 103 9.55 -0.80 9.49
CA LEU A 103 8.28 -0.70 8.76
C LEU A 103 7.69 0.71 8.79
N SER A 104 7.82 1.42 9.92
CA SER A 104 7.33 2.78 10.11
C SER A 104 7.85 3.73 9.03
N CYS A 105 9.11 3.61 8.62
CA CYS A 105 9.67 4.46 7.57
C CYS A 105 8.96 4.29 6.23
N LEU A 106 8.61 3.04 5.86
CA LEU A 106 7.86 2.79 4.62
C LEU A 106 6.43 3.31 4.71
N LEU A 107 5.76 3.08 5.83
CA LEU A 107 4.39 3.54 6.04
C LEU A 107 4.29 5.07 6.09
N GLU A 108 5.25 5.75 6.71
CA GLU A 108 5.31 7.22 6.71
C GLU A 108 5.56 7.79 5.31
N GLU A 109 6.41 7.14 4.51
CA GLU A 109 6.67 7.53 3.12
C GLU A 109 5.39 7.37 2.27
N ILE A 110 4.65 6.27 2.44
CA ILE A 110 3.34 6.07 1.79
C ILE A 110 2.35 7.13 2.28
N GLU A 111 2.24 7.37 3.59
CA GLU A 111 1.26 8.29 4.17
C GLU A 111 1.47 9.73 3.71
N ARG A 112 2.72 10.21 3.77
CA ARG A 112 3.06 11.60 3.41
C ARG A 112 3.15 11.82 1.92
N ASP A 113 3.50 10.77 1.17
CA ASP A 113 3.78 10.79 -0.26
C ASP A 113 4.48 12.07 -0.73
N PRO A 114 5.70 12.34 -0.24
CA PRO A 114 6.40 13.59 -0.53
C PRO A 114 6.75 13.75 -2.02
N ARG A 115 6.64 12.66 -2.80
CA ARG A 115 7.00 12.61 -4.23
C ARG A 115 5.79 12.48 -5.15
N ALA A 116 4.57 12.40 -4.62
CA ALA A 116 3.33 12.20 -5.38
C ALA A 116 3.36 10.92 -6.25
N TYR A 117 3.87 9.81 -5.71
CA TYR A 117 3.90 8.50 -6.37
C TYR A 117 2.72 7.60 -5.98
N PHE A 118 2.07 7.84 -4.85
CA PHE A 118 1.06 6.95 -4.27
C PHE A 118 -0.35 7.55 -4.33
N TRP A 119 -0.49 8.86 -4.18
CA TRP A 119 -1.77 9.51 -3.90
C TRP A 119 -2.16 10.61 -4.86
#